data_AF-A0A8J2IIN1-F1
#
_entry.id   AF-A0A8J2IIN1-F1
#
_cell.length_a   1.000
_cell.length_b   1.000
_cell.length_c   1.000
_cell.angle_alpha   90.00
_cell.angle_beta   90.00
_cell.angle_gamma   90.00
#
_symmetry.space_group_name_H-M   'P 1'
#
loop_
_entity.id
_entity.type
_entity.pdbx_description
1 polymer ?
#
loop_
_entity_poly.entity_id
_entity_poly.type
_entity_poly.pdbx_seq_one_letter_code
_entity_poly.pdbx_strand_id
1 'polypeptide(L)'
;MSKASDIARVFVEEEEETFSLFTYEEQAKLDNAKYNQGILDKINGMSFQQYEWETMFLFFFKFVAWIIRGHKNLSVPRSFALVKAFALRETMMAQPTQIEITPQGHIFYEDNLIAL
;
A
#
# COMPACT_ATOMS: atom_id res chain seq x y z
N MET A 1 -4.68 -9.78 -54.97
CA MET A 1 -3.58 -10.03 -54.02
C MET A 1 -3.33 -8.72 -53.27
N SER A 2 -4.03 -8.47 -52.16
CA SER A 2 -3.61 -8.77 -50.78
C SER A 2 -2.25 -8.15 -50.42
N LYS A 3 -2.23 -6.86 -50.07
CA LYS A 3 -2.22 -6.24 -48.71
C LYS A 3 -0.80 -5.90 -48.22
N ALA A 4 -0.32 -4.72 -48.60
CA ALA A 4 0.69 -3.98 -47.82
C ALA A 4 0.08 -3.39 -46.52
N SER A 5 -1.23 -3.56 -46.32
CA SER A 5 -2.00 -3.21 -45.12
C SER A 5 -2.03 -4.35 -44.07
N ASP A 6 -1.37 -5.48 -44.32
CA ASP A 6 -1.40 -6.69 -43.47
C ASP A 6 -0.15 -6.89 -42.60
N ILE A 7 0.51 -5.80 -42.23
CA ILE A 7 1.44 -5.79 -41.10
C ILE A 7 0.83 -4.78 -40.10
N ALA A 8 -0.39 -4.96 -39.59
CA ALA A 8 -0.77 -6.05 -38.69
C ALA A 8 0.38 -6.46 -37.77
N ARG A 9 0.80 -5.48 -37.00
CA ARG A 9 1.35 -5.54 -35.65
C ARG A 9 1.54 -4.05 -35.31
N VAL A 10 0.51 -3.27 -35.00
CA VAL A 10 -0.39 -3.41 -33.84
C VAL A 10 0.22 -4.32 -32.76
N PHE A 11 1.49 -4.11 -32.47
CA PHE A 11 1.93 -4.10 -31.10
C PHE A 11 1.97 -2.63 -30.77
N VAL A 12 0.83 -2.10 -30.34
CA VAL A 12 0.90 -1.06 -29.33
C VAL A 12 1.37 -1.85 -28.12
N GLU A 13 2.69 -2.00 -27.99
CA GLU A 13 3.27 -2.02 -26.65
C GLU A 13 2.87 -0.64 -26.12
N GLU A 14 1.69 -0.57 -25.51
CA GLU A 14 1.50 0.37 -24.42
C GLU A 14 2.63 -0.04 -23.47
N GLU A 15 3.79 0.63 -23.61
CA GLU A 15 4.70 0.79 -22.49
C GLU A 15 3.77 1.27 -21.38
N GLU A 16 3.33 0.35 -20.51
CA GLU A 16 2.74 0.72 -19.24
C GLU A 16 3.83 1.58 -18.61
N GLU A 17 3.63 2.88 -18.73
CA GLU A 17 4.47 3.90 -18.19
C GLU A 17 4.47 3.61 -16.68
N THR A 18 5.49 2.87 -16.23
CA THR A 18 5.54 2.24 -14.91
C THR A 18 5.80 3.31 -13.87
N PHE A 19 4.80 4.13 -13.62
CA PHE A 19 4.84 5.19 -12.63
C PHE A 19 4.44 4.65 -11.27
N SER A 20 5.01 5.24 -10.23
CA SER A 20 4.55 4.99 -8.87
C SER A 20 3.07 5.35 -8.72
N LEU A 21 2.37 4.59 -7.89
CA LEU A 21 1.01 4.86 -7.43
C LEU A 21 0.91 6.19 -6.66
N PHE A 22 2.02 6.70 -6.15
CA PHE A 22 2.08 7.94 -5.39
C PHE A 22 2.43 9.12 -6.30
N THR A 23 1.70 10.22 -6.13
CA THR A 23 2.02 11.48 -6.82
C THR A 23 3.33 12.05 -6.29
N TYR A 24 3.99 12.94 -7.03
CA TYR A 24 5.24 13.57 -6.55
C TYR A 24 5.10 14.25 -5.17
N GLU A 25 3.95 14.85 -4.86
CA GLU A 25 3.70 15.45 -3.55
C GLU A 25 3.64 14.38 -2.44
N GLU A 26 3.00 13.25 -2.71
CA GLU A 26 2.92 12.12 -1.78
C GLU A 26 4.27 11.43 -1.60
N GLN A 27 5.04 11.28 -2.68
CA GLN A 27 6.40 10.74 -2.64
C GLN A 27 7.28 11.59 -1.71
N ALA A 28 7.21 12.93 -1.80
CA ALA A 28 7.94 13.83 -0.91
C ALA A 28 7.52 13.68 0.56
N LYS A 29 6.23 13.43 0.83
CA LYS A 29 5.74 13.14 2.19
C LYS A 29 6.30 11.82 2.71
N LEU A 30 6.22 10.76 1.90
CA LEU A 30 6.71 9.42 2.24
C LEU A 30 8.21 9.40 2.51
N ASP A 31 9.01 10.14 1.71
CA ASP A 31 10.46 10.26 1.92
C ASP A 31 10.81 10.89 3.30
N ASN A 32 9.90 11.71 3.84
CA ASN A 32 10.00 12.33 5.16
C ASN A 32 9.22 11.56 6.25
N ALA A 33 8.81 10.33 5.98
CA ALA A 33 7.99 9.51 6.88
C ALA A 33 6.65 10.15 7.31
N LYS A 34 6.07 10.96 6.42
CA LYS A 34 4.76 11.61 6.60
C LYS A 34 3.74 10.97 5.66
N TYR A 35 2.47 11.02 6.07
CA TYR A 35 1.35 10.47 5.33
C TYR A 35 0.11 11.37 5.47
N ASN A 36 -0.82 11.23 4.54
CA ASN A 36 -2.16 11.82 4.58
C ASN A 36 -3.19 10.73 4.26
N GLN A 37 -4.48 11.05 4.31
CA GLN A 37 -5.53 10.05 4.06
C GLN A 37 -5.39 9.38 2.69
N GLY A 38 -5.10 10.14 1.62
CA GLY A 38 -4.93 9.56 0.28
C GLY A 38 -3.78 8.54 0.19
N ILE A 39 -2.67 8.78 0.90
CA ILE A 39 -1.57 7.81 1.01
C ILE A 39 -2.05 6.54 1.75
N LEU A 40 -2.76 6.71 2.86
CA LEU A 40 -3.27 5.58 3.65
C LEU A 40 -4.28 4.74 2.83
N ASP A 41 -5.17 5.40 2.10
CA ASP A 41 -6.15 4.75 1.23
C ASP A 41 -5.46 3.95 0.11
N LYS A 42 -4.43 4.53 -0.52
CA LYS A 42 -3.60 3.82 -1.52
C LYS A 42 -2.93 2.60 -0.91
N ILE A 43 -2.34 2.70 0.28
CA ILE A 43 -1.72 1.56 0.96
C ILE A 43 -2.79 0.50 1.31
N ASN A 44 -3.96 0.91 1.80
CA ASN A 44 -5.08 0.02 2.10
C ASN A 44 -5.68 -0.65 0.85
N GLY A 45 -5.61 -0.01 -0.32
CA GLY A 45 -5.99 -0.59 -1.61
C GLY A 45 -4.88 -1.39 -2.30
N MET A 46 -3.62 -1.21 -1.88
CA MET A 46 -2.45 -1.81 -2.53
C MET A 46 -2.46 -3.34 -2.44
N SER A 47 -2.26 -3.98 -3.59
CA SER A 47 -1.99 -5.42 -3.72
C SER A 47 -0.54 -5.76 -3.36
N PHE A 48 -0.25 -7.04 -3.13
CA PHE A 48 1.12 -7.47 -2.83
C PHE A 48 2.10 -7.18 -3.97
N GLN A 49 1.70 -7.37 -5.22
CA GLN A 49 2.54 -7.09 -6.40
C GLN A 49 2.87 -5.59 -6.52
N GLN A 50 1.87 -4.73 -6.29
CA GLN A 50 2.08 -3.28 -6.24
C GLN A 50 3.01 -2.88 -5.09
N TYR A 51 2.90 -3.55 -3.94
CA TYR A 51 3.83 -3.33 -2.83
C TYR A 51 5.27 -3.69 -3.21
N GLU A 52 5.48 -4.87 -3.81
CA GLU A 52 6.81 -5.29 -4.26
C GLU A 52 7.41 -4.28 -5.25
N TRP A 53 6.58 -3.80 -6.20
CA TRP A 53 6.97 -2.74 -7.13
C TRP A 53 7.31 -1.43 -6.41
N GLU A 54 6.42 -0.94 -5.54
CA GLU A 54 6.65 0.32 -4.82
C GLU A 54 7.90 0.28 -3.93
N THR A 55 8.24 -0.88 -3.36
CA THR A 55 9.47 -1.03 -2.57
C THR A 55 10.76 -0.88 -3.37
N MET A 56 10.70 -0.88 -4.71
CA MET A 56 11.83 -0.53 -5.56
C MET A 56 12.13 0.98 -5.54
N PHE A 57 11.16 1.83 -5.19
CA PHE A 57 11.38 3.26 -5.07
C PHE A 57 11.87 3.65 -3.68
N LEU A 58 12.90 4.50 -3.65
CA LEU A 58 13.59 4.88 -2.41
C LEU A 58 12.67 5.56 -1.38
N PHE A 59 11.74 6.41 -1.82
CA PHE A 59 10.81 7.11 -0.92
C PHE A 59 9.92 6.12 -0.16
N PHE A 60 9.40 5.10 -0.84
CA PHE A 60 8.51 4.11 -0.24
C PHE A 60 9.31 3.11 0.58
N PHE A 61 10.49 2.68 0.10
CA PHE A 61 11.40 1.84 0.86
C PHE A 61 11.74 2.45 2.24
N LYS A 62 12.10 3.74 2.27
CA LYS A 62 12.37 4.45 3.53
C LYS A 62 11.14 4.52 4.43
N PHE A 63 9.96 4.78 3.85
CA PHE A 63 8.72 4.80 4.60
C PHE A 63 8.42 3.43 5.24
N VAL A 64 8.55 2.35 4.47
CA VAL A 64 8.41 0.97 4.97
C VAL A 64 9.41 0.71 6.09
N ALA A 65 10.69 1.08 5.91
CA ALA A 65 11.73 0.93 6.93
C ALA A 65 11.38 1.69 8.23
N TRP A 66 10.75 2.87 8.12
CA TRP A 66 10.27 3.64 9.26
C TRP A 66 9.10 2.95 9.98
N ILE A 67 8.15 2.35 9.24
CA ILE A 67 7.04 1.58 9.82
C ILE A 67 7.57 0.36 10.59
N ILE A 68 8.43 -0.44 9.95
CA ILE A 68 8.91 -1.72 10.50
C ILE A 68 10.10 -1.55 11.45
N ARG A 69 10.43 -0.32 11.85
CA ARG A 69 11.55 -0.05 12.76
C ARG A 69 11.45 -0.92 14.02
N GLY A 70 12.56 -1.53 14.41
CA GLY A 70 12.60 -2.45 15.55
C GLY A 70 12.35 -3.92 15.18
N HIS A 71 11.86 -4.22 13.98
CA HIS A 71 11.82 -5.59 13.46
C HIS A 71 13.10 -5.91 12.68
N LYS A 72 13.63 -7.13 12.83
CA LYS A 72 14.81 -7.62 12.11
C LYS A 72 14.41 -8.79 11.19
N ASN A 73 15.03 -8.86 10.01
CA ASN A 73 14.90 -9.98 9.07
C ASN A 73 13.44 -10.36 8.72
N LEU A 74 12.58 -9.36 8.49
CA LEU A 74 11.23 -9.61 8.02
C LEU A 74 11.25 -10.09 6.57
N SER A 75 10.51 -11.16 6.29
CA SER A 75 10.19 -11.56 4.92
C SER A 75 9.28 -10.51 4.27
N VAL A 76 9.37 -10.35 2.95
CA VAL A 76 8.55 -9.39 2.17
C VAL A 76 7.04 -9.48 2.49
N PRO A 77 6.41 -10.67 2.60
CA PRO A 77 4.99 -10.76 2.97
C PRO A 77 4.67 -10.24 4.38
N ARG A 78 5.60 -10.37 5.33
CA ARG A 78 5.42 -9.86 6.69
C ARG A 78 5.56 -8.34 6.72
N SER A 79 6.53 -7.79 5.99
CA SER A 79 6.67 -6.34 5.82
C SER A 79 5.40 -5.75 5.19
N PHE A 80 4.86 -6.39 4.16
CA PHE A 80 3.58 -5.99 3.56
C PHE A 80 2.43 -6.00 4.58
N ALA A 81 2.26 -7.09 5.32
CA ALA A 81 1.20 -7.20 6.34
C ALA A 81 1.30 -6.10 7.40
N LEU A 82 2.51 -5.75 7.85
CA LEU A 82 2.73 -4.67 8.81
C LEU A 82 2.41 -3.29 8.23
N VAL A 83 2.75 -3.04 6.97
CA VAL A 83 2.43 -1.78 6.27
C VAL A 83 0.92 -1.62 6.09
N LYS A 84 0.21 -2.71 5.77
CA LYS A 84 -1.27 -2.73 5.72
C LYS A 84 -1.90 -2.49 7.09
N ALA A 85 -1.41 -3.19 8.12
CA ALA A 85 -1.91 -3.01 9.49
C ALA A 85 -1.69 -1.59 10.00
N PHE A 86 -0.53 -0.99 9.67
CA PHE A 86 -0.25 0.41 9.94
C PHE A 86 -1.28 1.33 9.30
N ALA A 87 -1.51 1.19 7.98
CA ALA A 87 -2.41 2.09 7.27
C ALA A 87 -3.88 1.97 7.72
N LEU A 88 -4.33 0.75 8.03
CA LEU A 88 -5.65 0.50 8.60
C LEU A 88 -5.79 1.18 9.97
N ARG A 89 -4.84 0.96 10.88
CA ARG A 89 -4.84 1.56 12.21
C ARG A 89 -4.90 3.08 12.15
N GLU A 90 -4.06 3.71 11.34
CA GLU A 90 -4.02 5.17 11.23
C GLU A 90 -5.33 5.73 10.66
N THR A 91 -5.94 5.03 9.71
CA THR A 91 -7.25 5.39 9.16
C THR A 91 -8.35 5.30 10.23
N MET A 92 -8.35 4.23 11.02
CA MET A 92 -9.29 4.04 12.15
C MET A 92 -9.08 5.06 13.28
N MET A 93 -7.86 5.54 13.49
CA MET A 93 -7.58 6.57 14.49
C MET A 93 -8.00 7.97 14.01
N ALA A 94 -7.93 8.23 12.70
CA ALA A 94 -8.35 9.51 12.11
C ALA A 94 -9.87 9.70 12.08
N GLN A 95 -10.63 8.61 12.02
CA GLN A 95 -12.08 8.60 12.15
C GLN A 95 -12.45 7.81 13.40
N PRO A 96 -12.67 8.44 14.57
CA PRO A 96 -13.06 7.72 15.77
C PRO A 96 -14.40 7.01 15.52
N THR A 97 -14.29 5.75 15.14
CA THR A 97 -15.41 4.84 14.87
C THR A 97 -15.63 4.02 16.13
N GLN A 98 -16.88 3.66 16.43
CA GLN A 98 -17.23 2.93 17.65
C GLN A 98 -16.48 1.59 17.72
N ILE A 99 -15.48 1.53 18.60
CA ILE A 99 -14.79 0.29 18.95
C ILE A 99 -15.63 -0.38 20.04
N GLU A 100 -16.19 -1.55 19.75
CA GLU A 100 -16.83 -2.37 20.77
C GLU A 100 -15.80 -3.31 21.42
N ILE A 101 -15.68 -3.19 22.74
CA ILE A 101 -14.89 -4.09 23.57
C ILE A 101 -15.85 -5.00 24.30
N THR A 102 -15.77 -6.30 24.02
CA THR A 102 -16.62 -7.28 24.71
C THR A 102 -16.16 -7.49 26.16
N PRO A 103 -17.04 -7.95 27.07
CA PRO A 103 -16.67 -8.27 28.45
C PRO A 103 -15.54 -9.30 28.59
N GLN A 104 -15.31 -10.10 27.54
CA GLN A 104 -14.23 -11.09 27.48
C GLN A 104 -12.89 -10.52 26.98
N GLY A 105 -12.82 -9.23 26.64
CA GLY A 105 -11.59 -8.54 26.23
C GLY A 105 -11.35 -8.48 24.72
N HIS A 106 -12.21 -9.10 23.90
CA HIS A 106 -12.07 -9.04 22.44
C HIS A 106 -12.40 -7.65 21.91
N ILE A 107 -11.59 -7.19 20.95
CA ILE A 107 -11.77 -5.91 20.27
C ILE A 107 -12.32 -6.17 18.87
N PHE A 108 -13.51 -5.65 18.60
CA PHE A 108 -14.18 -5.75 17.31
C PHE A 108 -14.14 -4.42 16.56
N TYR A 109 -14.02 -4.53 15.25
CA TYR A 109 -14.29 -3.46 14.29
C TYR A 109 -15.44 -3.92 13.39
N GLU A 110 -16.63 -3.33 13.60
CA GLU A 110 -17.87 -3.85 13.02
C GLU A 110 -18.01 -5.35 13.36
N ASP A 111 -18.11 -6.22 12.36
CA ASP A 111 -18.19 -7.67 12.53
C ASP A 111 -16.82 -8.37 12.53
N ASN A 112 -15.71 -7.62 12.41
CA ASN A 112 -14.36 -8.18 12.28
C ASN A 112 -13.59 -8.16 13.60
N LEU A 113 -13.09 -9.32 14.03
CA LEU A 113 -12.21 -9.44 15.19
C LEU A 113 -10.79 -8.95 14.83
N ILE A 114 -10.29 -7.96 15.57
CA ILE A 114 -9.00 -7.31 15.27
C ILE A 114 -7.94 -7.51 16.37
N ALA A 115 -8.32 -7.92 17.57
CA ALA A 115 -7.37 -8.31 18.63
C ALA A 115 -7.99 -9.27 19.66
N LEU A 116 -7.14 -10.12 20.25
CA LEU A 116 -7.42 -11.06 21.34
C LEU A 116 -6.77 -10.60 22.65
#